data_AF-A0A662UPW5-F1
#
_entry.id   AF-A0A662UPW5-F1
#
_cell.length_a   1.000
_cell.length_b   1.000
_cell.length_c   1.000
_cell.angle_alpha   90.00
_cell.angle_beta   90.00
_cell.angle_gamma   90.00
#
_symmetry.space_group_name_H-M   'P 1'
#
loop_
_entity.id
_entity.type
_entity.pdbx_description
1 polymer ?
#
loop_
_entity_poly.entity_id
_entity_poly.type
_entity_poly.pdbx_seq_one_letter_code
_entity_poly.pdbx_strand_id
1 'polypeptide(L)'
;MDIVMEPPMYNDEYMVQRVVIIDDISGIQWSGEVRSRGLCNQDIGINDIIDLVKDSIVDARKGVNLTKVIKMGETRVKVSLRKTSGFINASKIELYILNQDNEALTIKLTPWI
;
A
#
# COMPACT_ATOMS: atom_id res chain seq x y z
N MET A 1 14.50 1.14 -6.80
CA MET A 1 13.19 0.58 -6.38
C MET A 1 12.27 0.49 -7.57
N ASP A 2 11.88 -0.73 -7.91
CA ASP A 2 11.03 -1.04 -9.05
C ASP A 2 9.67 -1.54 -8.58
N ILE A 3 8.61 -1.11 -9.26
CA ILE A 3 7.23 -1.52 -8.96
C ILE A 3 6.69 -2.26 -10.18
N VAL A 4 6.38 -3.54 -10.00
CA VAL A 4 5.76 -4.40 -11.01
C VAL A 4 4.29 -4.57 -10.64
N MET A 5 3.41 -4.20 -11.56
CA MET A 5 1.96 -4.35 -11.41
C MET A 5 1.42 -5.30 -12.47
N GLU A 6 0.64 -6.28 -12.05
CA GLU A 6 -0.10 -7.13 -12.99
C GLU A 6 -1.35 -6.38 -13.49
N PRO A 7 -1.97 -6.79 -14.61
CA PRO A 7 -3.27 -6.27 -15.00
C PRO A 7 -4.32 -6.46 -13.89
N PRO A 8 -5.25 -5.52 -13.69
CA PRO A 8 -6.31 -5.67 -12.71
C PRO A 8 -7.27 -6.81 -13.11
N MET A 9 -7.73 -7.54 -12.10
CA MET A 9 -8.74 -8.59 -12.20
C MET A 9 -9.99 -8.17 -11.42
N TYR A 10 -11.18 -8.47 -11.96
CA TYR A 10 -12.44 -8.27 -11.23
C TYR A 10 -12.84 -9.55 -10.50
N ASN A 11 -13.15 -9.43 -9.21
CA ASN A 11 -13.76 -10.46 -8.39
C ASN A 11 -14.99 -9.82 -7.76
N ASP A 12 -16.20 -10.26 -8.15
CA ASP A 12 -17.56 -10.03 -7.61
C ASP A 12 -17.88 -8.68 -6.91
N GLU A 13 -17.05 -8.20 -5.97
CA GLU A 13 -17.17 -6.93 -5.24
C GLU A 13 -15.98 -5.96 -5.39
N TYR A 14 -14.83 -6.41 -5.92
CA TYR A 14 -13.59 -5.63 -5.97
C TYR A 14 -12.84 -5.77 -7.31
N MET A 15 -12.25 -4.67 -7.75
CA MET A 15 -11.11 -4.69 -8.66
C MET A 15 -9.85 -4.95 -7.84
N VAL A 16 -9.15 -6.02 -8.17
CA VAL A 16 -7.92 -6.46 -7.49
C VAL A 16 -6.76 -6.39 -8.46
N GLN A 17 -5.68 -5.74 -8.06
CA GLN A 17 -4.45 -5.66 -8.83
C GLN A 17 -3.29 -6.16 -7.99
N ARG A 18 -2.54 -7.14 -8.48
CA ARG A 18 -1.35 -7.62 -7.79
C ARG A 18 -0.21 -6.63 -7.98
N VAL A 19 0.52 -6.39 -6.90
CA VAL A 19 1.66 -5.48 -6.86
C VAL A 19 2.84 -6.16 -6.20
N VAL A 20 3.98 -6.06 -6.87
CA VAL A 20 5.28 -6.47 -6.36
C VAL A 20 6.20 -5.25 -6.39
N ILE A 21 6.86 -4.96 -5.28
CA ILE A 21 7.82 -3.88 -5.16
C ILE A 21 9.16 -4.49 -4.79
N ILE A 22 10.15 -4.28 -5.64
CA ILE A 22 11.50 -4.75 -5.44
C ILE A 22 12.32 -3.57 -4.94
N ASP A 23 12.84 -3.72 -3.73
CA ASP A 23 13.78 -2.77 -3.16
C ASP A 23 15.21 -3.27 -3.25
N ASP A 24 15.85 -2.75 -4.28
CA ASP A 24 17.27 -2.90 -4.60
C ASP A 24 18.21 -2.47 -3.46
N ILE A 25 17.79 -1.57 -2.55
CA ILE A 25 18.64 -1.11 -1.46
C ILE A 25 18.67 -2.13 -0.32
N SER A 26 17.50 -2.63 0.09
CA SER A 26 17.41 -3.59 1.21
C SER A 26 17.47 -5.05 0.77
N GLY A 27 17.31 -5.32 -0.53
CA GLY A 27 17.13 -6.66 -1.09
C GLY A 27 15.76 -7.27 -0.78
N ILE A 28 14.86 -6.55 -0.10
CA ILE A 28 13.54 -7.04 0.29
C ILE A 28 12.57 -6.87 -0.89
N GLN A 29 11.81 -7.91 -1.18
CA GLN A 29 10.69 -7.83 -2.10
C GLN A 29 9.40 -7.69 -1.30
N TRP A 30 8.60 -6.67 -1.56
CA TRP A 30 7.24 -6.60 -1.01
C TRP A 30 6.24 -7.09 -2.04
N SER A 31 5.33 -7.95 -1.62
CA SER A 31 4.29 -8.49 -2.50
C SER A 31 2.90 -8.39 -1.87
N GLY A 32 1.90 -8.21 -2.72
CA GLY A 32 0.52 -8.25 -2.30
C GLY A 32 -0.38 -7.66 -3.36
N GLU A 33 -1.36 -6.87 -2.93
CA GLU A 33 -2.44 -6.46 -3.81
C GLU A 33 -3.05 -5.12 -3.40
N VAL A 34 -3.54 -4.44 -4.44
CA VAL A 34 -4.39 -3.26 -4.38
C VAL A 34 -5.82 -3.76 -4.61
N ARG A 35 -6.75 -3.42 -3.73
CA ARG A 35 -8.18 -3.73 -3.86
C ARG A 35 -8.99 -2.45 -3.88
N SER A 36 -9.89 -2.30 -4.83
CA SER A 36 -10.86 -1.20 -4.93
C SER A 36 -12.28 -1.75 -5.02
N ARG A 37 -13.25 -1.14 -4.33
CA ARG A 37 -14.67 -1.58 -4.36
C ARG A 37 -15.47 -1.05 -5.57
N GLY A 38 -14.79 -0.48 -6.58
CA GLY A 38 -15.42 0.07 -7.79
C GLY A 38 -14.43 0.83 -8.68
N LEU A 39 -14.94 1.49 -9.74
CA LEU A 39 -14.23 2.58 -10.43
C LEU A 39 -14.15 3.73 -9.43
N CYS A 40 -13.10 3.72 -8.61
CA CYS A 40 -12.81 4.81 -7.71
C CYS A 40 -12.73 6.09 -8.53
N ASN A 41 -13.76 6.94 -8.43
CA ASN A 41 -13.68 8.35 -8.82
C ASN A 41 -12.82 9.04 -7.75
N GLN A 42 -11.54 8.69 -7.73
CA GLN A 42 -10.59 9.19 -6.74
C GLN A 42 -10.03 10.52 -7.22
N ASP A 43 -10.15 11.53 -6.37
CA ASP A 43 -9.37 12.79 -6.47
C ASP A 43 -7.87 12.58 -6.19
N ILE A 44 -7.46 11.38 -5.76
CA ILE A 44 -6.06 11.03 -5.51
C ILE A 44 -5.44 10.47 -6.79
N GLY A 45 -4.36 11.10 -7.26
CA GLY A 45 -3.61 10.63 -8.41
C GLY A 45 -2.84 9.34 -8.10
N ILE A 46 -2.66 8.49 -9.11
CA ILE A 46 -1.85 7.26 -9.01
C ILE A 46 -0.42 7.57 -8.51
N ASN A 47 0.15 8.72 -8.91
CA ASN A 47 1.48 9.14 -8.46
C ASN A 47 1.54 9.39 -6.95
N ASP A 48 0.50 10.02 -6.37
CA ASP A 48 0.42 10.26 -4.93
C ASP A 48 0.39 8.94 -4.15
N ILE A 49 -0.33 7.94 -4.68
CA ILE A 49 -0.40 6.59 -4.09
C ILE A 49 0.98 5.93 -4.13
N ILE A 50 1.66 6.01 -5.26
CA ILE A 50 3.01 5.45 -5.44
C ILE A 50 3.98 6.10 -4.45
N ASP A 51 3.94 7.42 -4.30
CA ASP A 51 4.83 8.15 -3.40
C ASP A 51 4.54 7.80 -1.93
N LEU A 52 3.26 7.68 -1.54
CA LEU A 52 2.88 7.20 -0.21
C LEU A 52 3.40 5.78 0.08
N VAL A 53 3.40 4.90 -0.92
CA VAL A 53 3.94 3.54 -0.78
C VAL A 53 5.47 3.56 -0.62
N LYS A 54 6.18 4.38 -1.41
CA LYS A 54 7.64 4.54 -1.28
C LYS A 54 8.04 5.08 0.09
N ASP A 55 7.35 6.11 0.57
CA ASP A 55 7.57 6.67 1.91
C ASP A 55 7.32 5.60 2.99
N SER A 56 6.24 4.83 2.84
CA SER A 56 5.92 3.73 3.75
C SER A 56 6.99 2.65 3.78
N ILE A 57 7.65 2.38 2.65
CA ILE A 57 8.79 1.45 2.58
C ILE A 57 10.00 2.02 3.31
N VAL A 58 10.31 3.31 3.12
CA VAL A 58 11.40 3.98 3.86
C VAL A 58 11.18 3.89 5.36
N ASP A 59 9.95 4.07 5.82
CA ASP A 59 9.60 3.90 7.24
C ASP A 59 9.62 2.42 7.67
N ALA A 60 9.18 1.49 6.82
CA ALA A 60 9.22 0.05 7.10
C ALA A 60 10.66 -0.45 7.30
N ARG A 61 11.63 0.06 6.54
CA ARG A 61 13.07 -0.24 6.68
C ARG A 61 13.62 0.12 8.06
N LYS A 62 13.05 1.12 8.73
CA LYS A 62 13.45 1.51 10.10
C LYS A 62 12.98 0.49 11.14
N GLY A 63 12.13 -0.45 10.75
CA GLY A 63 11.66 -1.48 11.65
C GLY A 63 10.83 -0.94 12.79
N VAL A 64 9.85 -0.10 12.48
CA VAL A 64 8.96 0.50 13.48
C VAL A 64 7.52 0.11 13.21
N ASN A 65 6.75 -0.09 14.29
CA ASN A 65 5.31 -0.12 14.18
C ASN A 65 4.82 1.33 14.05
N LEU A 66 3.96 1.58 13.06
CA LEU A 66 3.46 2.93 12.80
C LEU A 66 1.99 2.85 12.42
N THR A 67 1.21 3.82 12.86
CA THR A 67 -0.10 4.12 12.28
C THR A 67 -0.17 5.62 12.06
N LYS A 68 -0.27 6.03 10.80
CA LYS A 68 -0.32 7.44 10.38
C LYS A 68 -1.61 7.65 9.62
N VAL A 69 -2.28 8.78 9.86
CA VAL A 69 -3.44 9.22 9.08
C VAL A 69 -3.06 10.51 8.38
N ILE A 70 -3.17 10.52 7.05
CA ILE A 70 -2.84 11.65 6.18
C ILE A 70 -4.16 12.13 5.58
N LYS A 71 -4.44 13.43 5.69
CA LYS A 71 -5.62 14.06 5.08
C LYS A 71 -5.19 14.71 3.76
N MET A 72 -5.85 14.34 2.67
CA MET A 72 -5.64 14.87 1.32
C MET A 72 -6.99 15.34 0.77
N GLY A 73 -7.30 16.62 0.98
CA GLY A 73 -8.64 17.17 0.72
C GLY A 73 -9.69 16.46 1.60
N GLU A 74 -10.73 15.91 0.95
CA GLU A 74 -11.77 15.11 1.59
C GLU A 74 -11.38 13.64 1.80
N THR A 75 -10.26 13.22 1.23
CA THR A 75 -9.77 11.84 1.35
C THR A 75 -8.88 11.67 2.59
N ARG A 76 -9.02 10.53 3.26
CA ARG A 76 -8.17 10.14 4.39
C ARG A 76 -7.41 8.88 4.04
N VAL A 77 -6.08 8.94 4.10
CA VAL A 77 -5.20 7.79 3.94
C VAL A 77 -4.68 7.35 5.29
N LYS A 78 -5.04 6.14 5.72
CA LYS A 78 -4.46 5.49 6.89
C LYS A 78 -3.35 4.55 6.44
N VAL A 79 -2.12 4.84 6.83
CA VAL A 79 -0.95 3.97 6.66
C VAL A 79 -0.72 3.21 7.95
N SER A 80 -0.59 1.90 7.87
CA SER A 80 -0.26 1.04 9.01
C SER A 80 0.96 0.19 8.68
N LEU A 81 1.98 0.28 9.51
CA LEU A 81 3.17 -0.57 9.48
C LEU A 81 3.15 -1.47 10.70
N ARG A 82 3.23 -2.79 10.48
CA ARG A 82 3.35 -3.77 11.56
C ARG A 82 4.54 -4.66 11.31
N LYS A 83 5.42 -4.77 12.32
CA LYS A 83 6.50 -5.76 12.33
C LYS A 83 5.92 -7.15 12.11
N THR A 84 6.54 -7.88 11.21
CA THR A 84 6.36 -9.32 11.12
C THR A 84 7.42 -9.96 12.02
N SER A 85 7.04 -10.96 12.82
CA SER A 85 7.83 -11.48 13.95
C SER A 85 9.16 -12.15 13.57
N GLY A 86 9.54 -12.16 12.30
CA GLY A 86 10.81 -12.72 11.80
C GLY A 86 11.89 -11.69 11.46
N PHE A 87 11.55 -10.41 11.22
CA PHE A 87 12.51 -9.47 10.63
C PHE A 87 12.32 -8.03 11.11
N ILE A 88 13.41 -7.45 11.62
CA ILE A 88 13.43 -6.10 12.17
C ILE A 88 13.05 -5.07 11.09
N ASN A 89 13.50 -5.25 9.85
CA ASN A 89 13.32 -4.28 8.76
C ASN A 89 12.15 -4.60 7.80
N ALA A 90 11.32 -5.59 8.15
CA ALA A 90 10.28 -6.11 7.26
C ALA A 90 8.88 -5.90 7.88
N SER A 91 8.38 -4.68 7.76
CA SER A 91 7.02 -4.37 8.19
C SER A 91 6.03 -4.69 7.06
N LYS A 92 4.90 -5.29 7.42
CA LYS A 92 3.73 -5.32 6.54
C LYS A 92 3.21 -3.89 6.40
N ILE A 93 2.97 -3.46 5.17
CA ILE A 93 2.45 -2.15 4.82
C ILE A 93 0.97 -2.32 4.47
N GLU A 94 0.10 -1.61 5.17
CA GLU A 94 -1.32 -1.53 4.83
C GLU A 94 -1.74 -0.06 4.66
N LEU A 95 -2.17 0.32 3.46
CA LEU A 95 -2.75 1.63 3.17
C LEU A 95 -4.25 1.45 2.98
N TYR A 96 -5.03 2.28 3.66
CA TYR A 96 -6.48 2.38 3.49
C TYR A 96 -6.79 3.81 3.07
N ILE A 97 -7.25 3.99 1.83
CA ILE A 97 -7.69 5.27 1.30
C ILE A 97 -9.21 5.30 1.41
N LEU A 98 -9.72 6.19 2.24
CA LEU A 98 -11.14 6.31 2.56
C LEU A 98 -11.64 7.67 2.03
N ASN A 99 -12.62 7.65 1.12
CA ASN A 99 -13.37 8.85 0.72
C ASN A 99 -14.65 9.02 1.56
N GLN A 100 -15.43 10.08 1.29
CA GLN A 100 -16.66 10.39 2.03
C GLN A 100 -17.72 9.27 1.95
N ASP A 101 -17.72 8.48 0.89
CA ASP A 101 -18.66 7.36 0.64
C ASP A 101 -18.19 6.02 1.24
N ASN A 102 -17.10 6.02 2.01
CA ASN A 102 -16.42 4.82 2.51
C ASN A 102 -15.95 3.86 1.41
N GLU A 103 -15.75 4.33 0.17
CA GLU A 103 -15.01 3.55 -0.80
C GLU A 103 -13.56 3.44 -0.32
N ALA A 104 -13.10 2.20 -0.21
CA ALA A 104 -11.79 1.88 0.33
C ALA A 104 -10.90 1.33 -0.78
N LEU A 105 -9.92 2.11 -1.25
CA LEU A 105 -8.75 1.52 -1.89
C LEU A 105 -7.85 1.00 -0.79
N THR A 106 -7.60 -0.30 -0.81
CA THR A 106 -6.76 -0.97 0.17
C THR A 106 -5.53 -1.53 -0.50
N ILE A 107 -4.36 -1.11 -0.07
CA ILE A 107 -3.08 -1.66 -0.54
C ILE A 107 -2.48 -2.45 0.61
N LYS A 108 -2.21 -3.74 0.40
CA LYS A 108 -1.56 -4.59 1.39
C LYS A 108 -0.30 -5.16 0.77
N LEU A 109 0.84 -4.86 1.37
CA LEU A 109 2.13 -5.36 0.96
C LEU A 109 2.80 -6.09 2.12
N THR A 110 3.21 -7.32 1.88
CA THR A 110 3.92 -8.15 2.84
C THR A 110 5.34 -8.36 2.33
N PRO A 111 6.35 -8.16 3.19
CA PRO A 111 7.72 -8.47 2.80
C PRO A 111 7.90 -9.97 2.55
N TRP A 112 8.63 -10.28 1.50
CA TRP A 112 9.14 -11.57 1.09
C TRP A 112 10.67 -11.44 1.05
N ILE A 113 11.35 -12.33 1.76
CA ILE A 113 12.81 -12.40 1.88
C ILE A 113 13.24 -13.78 1.43
#